data_AF-A0A158JKF5-F1
#
_entry.id   AF-A0A158JKF5-F1
#
_cell.length_a   1.000
_cell.length_b   1.000
_cell.length_c   1.000
_cell.angle_alpha   90.00
_cell.angle_beta   90.00
_cell.angle_gamma   90.00
#
_symmetry.space_group_name_H-M   'P 1'
#
loop_
_entity.id
_entity.type
_entity.pdbx_description
1 polymer ?
#
loop_
_entity_poly.entity_id
_entity_poly.type
_entity_poly.pdbx_seq_one_letter_code
_entity_poly.pdbx_strand_id
1 'polypeptide(L)'
;MIGTMRDLSPNSTMPNANVDQAVTGTSGRDLKLSYKGGSNTVTVRDGVPVVTFAPARTDLVAGKKVFIVATPVSGTQFAASRVVVEKDGVAPPM
;
A
#
# COMPACT_ATOMS: atom_id res chain seq x y z
N MET A 1 -9.23 8.47 -15.73
CA MET A 1 -7.88 8.12 -16.23
C MET A 1 -7.05 7.74 -15.02
N ILE A 2 -6.85 6.45 -14.76
CA ILE A 2 -6.25 5.94 -13.52
C ILE A 2 -4.74 6.02 -13.69
N GLY A 3 -4.08 6.87 -12.88
CA GLY A 3 -2.63 7.06 -12.90
C GLY A 3 -1.93 5.77 -12.50
N THR A 4 -1.07 5.27 -13.38
CA THR A 4 -0.17 4.15 -13.09
C THR A 4 0.99 4.71 -12.28
N MET A 5 1.02 4.44 -10.97
CA MET A 5 2.28 4.52 -10.24
C MET A 5 3.19 3.42 -10.80
N ARG A 6 4.30 3.84 -11.41
CA ARG A 6 5.33 2.97 -11.96
C ARG A 6 6.50 3.01 -10.99
N ASP A 7 6.86 1.86 -10.44
CA ASP A 7 8.17 1.68 -9.82
C ASP A 7 9.21 1.62 -10.95
N LEU A 8 10.30 2.36 -10.80
CA LEU A 8 11.10 3.06 -11.81
C LEU A 8 11.99 2.18 -12.74
N SER A 9 11.57 0.96 -13.06
CA SER A 9 12.29 0.04 -13.96
C SER A 9 11.51 -0.25 -15.25
N PRO A 10 12.16 -0.42 -16.42
CA PRO A 10 11.47 -0.87 -17.63
C PRO A 10 10.77 -2.22 -17.39
N ASN A 11 9.49 -2.33 -17.78
CA ASN A 11 8.62 -3.49 -17.57
C ASN A 11 8.10 -3.73 -16.14
N SER A 12 8.27 -2.79 -15.21
CA SER A 12 7.61 -2.90 -13.90
C SER A 12 6.08 -2.82 -14.08
N THR A 13 5.37 -3.76 -13.45
CA THR A 13 3.90 -3.78 -13.41
C THR A 13 3.47 -3.74 -11.94
N MET A 14 2.50 -2.88 -11.61
CA MET A 14 1.83 -2.86 -10.31
C MET A 14 0.43 -3.48 -10.47
N PRO A 15 0.29 -4.82 -10.48
CA PRO A 15 -1.02 -5.44 -10.48
C PRO A 15 -1.73 -5.13 -9.15
N ASN A 16 -2.97 -4.65 -9.22
CA ASN A 16 -3.79 -4.47 -8.02
C ASN A 16 -4.33 -5.86 -7.60
N ALA A 17 -3.53 -6.59 -6.84
CA ALA A 17 -3.82 -7.95 -6.39
C ALA A 17 -4.32 -7.98 -4.95
N ASN A 18 -5.25 -8.91 -4.66
CA ASN A 18 -5.61 -9.25 -3.29
C ASN A 18 -4.73 -10.40 -2.81
N VAL A 19 -4.38 -10.37 -1.52
CA VAL A 19 -3.77 -11.53 -0.85
C VAL A 19 -4.91 -12.46 -0.46
N ASP A 20 -5.03 -13.59 -1.15
CA ASP A 20 -6.10 -14.57 -0.91
C ASP A 20 -5.77 -15.49 0.26
N GLN A 21 -4.48 -15.83 0.42
CA GLN A 21 -4.03 -16.75 1.45
C GLN A 21 -2.59 -16.43 1.85
N ALA A 22 -2.32 -16.48 3.15
CA ALA A 22 -0.97 -16.44 3.70
C ALA A 22 -0.69 -17.77 4.41
N VAL A 23 0.33 -18.50 3.97
CA VAL A 23 0.78 -19.77 4.58
C VAL A 23 2.13 -19.53 5.24
N THR A 24 2.28 -19.90 6.51
CA THR A 24 3.56 -19.79 7.21
C THR A 24 4.38 -21.05 6.91
N GLY A 25 5.56 -20.89 6.32
CA GLY A 25 6.55 -21.94 6.07
C GLY A 25 7.73 -21.85 7.03
N THR A 26 8.69 -22.76 6.90
CA THR A 26 9.84 -22.89 7.82
C THR A 26 10.90 -21.78 7.68
N SER A 27 10.83 -20.95 6.63
CA SER A 27 11.81 -19.89 6.31
C SER A 27 11.15 -18.54 5.97
N GLY A 28 9.88 -18.36 6.31
CA GLY A 28 9.09 -17.20 5.90
C GLY A 28 7.60 -17.50 5.71
N ARG A 29 6.87 -16.52 5.17
CA ARG A 29 5.45 -16.65 4.80
C ARG A 29 5.31 -16.62 3.29
N ASP A 30 4.65 -17.63 2.73
CA ASP A 30 4.24 -17.61 1.33
C ASP A 30 2.87 -16.93 1.21
N LEU A 31 2.83 -15.84 0.45
CA LEU A 31 1.62 -15.10 0.13
C LEU A 31 1.13 -15.53 -1.25
N LYS A 32 -0.07 -16.12 -1.30
CA LYS A 32 -0.76 -16.40 -2.54
C LYS A 32 -1.62 -15.19 -2.92
N LEU A 33 -1.28 -14.60 -4.06
CA LEU A 33 -1.91 -13.43 -4.63
C LEU A 33 -2.82 -13.84 -5.78
N SER A 34 -4.02 -13.27 -5.83
CA SER A 34 -4.90 -13.40 -7.00
C SER A 34 -5.24 -12.02 -7.54
N TYR A 35 -5.28 -11.93 -8.86
CA TYR A 35 -5.63 -10.70 -9.58
C TYR A 35 -6.26 -11.03 -10.93
N LYS A 36 -6.88 -10.02 -11.54
CA LYS A 36 -7.50 -10.18 -12.84
C LYS A 36 -6.45 -10.61 -13.88
N GLY A 37 -6.54 -11.86 -14.34
CA GLY A 37 -5.63 -12.44 -15.33
C GLY A 37 -4.61 -13.44 -14.77
N GLY A 38 -4.60 -13.74 -13.47
CA GLY A 38 -3.73 -14.80 -12.94
C GLY A 38 -3.58 -14.83 -11.41
N SER A 39 -2.63 -15.64 -10.96
CA SER A 39 -2.23 -15.71 -9.55
C SER A 39 -0.71 -15.76 -9.46
N ASN A 40 -0.16 -15.33 -8.33
CA ASN A 40 1.28 -15.36 -8.07
C ASN A 40 1.54 -15.79 -6.62
N THR A 41 2.72 -16.36 -6.36
CA THR A 41 3.17 -16.69 -5.01
C THR A 41 4.40 -15.86 -4.68
N VAL A 42 4.37 -15.16 -3.55
CA VAL A 42 5.49 -14.35 -3.07
C VAL A 42 5.94 -14.85 -1.70
N THR A 43 7.20 -15.28 -1.62
CA THR A 43 7.82 -15.64 -0.34
C THR A 43 8.32 -14.39 0.36
N VAL A 44 7.78 -14.13 1.54
CA VAL A 44 8.15 -13.03 2.43
C VAL A 44 9.02 -13.59 3.55
N ARG A 45 10.25 -13.08 3.67
CA ARG A 45 11.16 -13.47 4.75
C ARG A 45 10.58 -13.10 6.12
N ASP A 46 11.03 -13.81 7.14
CA ASP A 46 10.69 -13.48 8.53
C ASP A 46 11.14 -12.07 8.90
N GLY A 47 10.37 -11.41 9.76
CA GLY A 47 10.60 -10.03 10.17
C GLY A 47 10.18 -8.96 9.14
N VAL A 48 9.80 -9.34 7.92
CA VAL A 48 9.28 -8.38 6.93
C VAL A 48 7.80 -8.10 7.21
N PRO A 49 7.42 -6.85 7.51
CA PRO A 49 6.03 -6.49 7.77
C PRO A 49 5.21 -6.53 6.49
N VAL A 50 4.01 -7.12 6.58
CA VAL A 50 2.98 -7.04 5.55
C VAL A 50 1.91 -6.10 6.09
N VAL A 51 1.66 -5.00 5.38
CA VAL A 51 0.80 -3.92 5.86
C VAL A 51 -0.47 -3.82 5.02
N THR A 52 -1.56 -3.39 5.65
CA THR A 52 -2.84 -3.13 4.99
C THR A 52 -3.45 -1.84 5.53
N PHE A 53 -4.42 -1.28 4.80
CA PHE A 53 -5.15 -0.10 5.26
C PHE A 53 -6.27 -0.49 6.22
N ALA A 54 -6.46 0.32 7.27
CA ALA A 54 -7.58 0.23 8.19
C ALA A 54 -8.22 1.63 8.37
N PRO A 55 -9.48 1.72 8.82
CA PRO A 55 -10.08 3.00 9.21
C PRO A 55 -9.25 3.67 10.33
N ALA A 56 -8.86 4.92 10.12
CA ALA A 56 -7.86 5.60 10.95
C ALA A 56 -8.21 7.07 11.24
N ARG A 57 -9.50 7.41 11.36
CA ARG A 57 -9.94 8.83 11.49
C ARG A 57 -9.36 9.50 12.74
N THR A 58 -9.26 8.75 13.84
CA THR A 58 -8.73 9.22 15.13
C THR A 58 -7.21 9.26 15.20
N ASP A 59 -6.52 8.56 14.29
CA ASP A 59 -5.06 8.49 14.28
C ASP A 59 -4.43 9.72 13.61
N LEU A 60 -5.22 10.55 12.93
CA LEU A 60 -4.79 11.81 12.33
C LEU A 60 -4.56 12.88 13.41
N VAL A 61 -3.41 12.81 14.06
CA VAL A 61 -2.96 13.77 15.08
C VAL A 61 -1.61 14.38 14.69
N ALA A 62 -1.24 15.49 15.34
CA ALA A 62 0.03 16.16 15.08
C ALA A 62 1.23 15.22 15.28
N GLY A 63 2.25 15.36 14.44
CA GLY A 63 3.49 14.58 14.50
C GLY A 63 3.44 13.22 13.79
N LYS A 64 2.29 12.79 13.28
CA LYS A 64 2.16 11.56 12.48
C LYS A 64 2.56 11.79 11.03
N LYS A 65 3.24 10.83 10.42
CA LYS A 65 3.50 10.86 8.96
C LYS A 65 2.21 10.59 8.20
N VAL A 66 2.01 11.30 7.09
CA VAL A 66 0.84 11.15 6.23
C VAL A 66 1.25 11.05 4.76
N PHE A 67 0.50 10.25 4.02
CA PHE A 67 0.48 10.28 2.56
C PHE A 67 -0.89 10.75 2.10
N ILE A 68 -0.94 11.74 1.21
CA ILE A 68 -2.18 12.38 0.78
C ILE A 68 -2.31 12.23 -0.73
N VAL A 69 -3.39 11.59 -1.18
CA VAL A 69 -3.84 11.69 -2.57
C VAL A 69 -4.71 12.92 -2.68
N ALA A 70 -4.24 13.93 -3.41
CA ALA A 70 -4.95 15.17 -3.60
C ALA A 70 -4.94 15.65 -5.05
N THR A 71 -5.96 16.42 -5.41
CA THR A 71 -6.08 17.09 -6.71
C THR A 71 -6.00 18.60 -6.53
N PRO A 72 -5.28 19.33 -7.40
CA PRO A 72 -5.25 20.79 -7.35
C PRO A 72 -6.66 21.35 -7.58
N VAL A 73 -7.02 22.37 -6.82
CA VAL A 73 -8.29 23.10 -6.98
C VAL A 73 -8.02 24.47 -7.59
N SER A 74 -7.10 25.24 -7.01
CA SER A 74 -6.68 26.54 -7.50
C SER A 74 -5.39 27.00 -6.81
N GLY A 75 -4.44 27.56 -7.56
CA GLY A 75 -3.17 28.03 -7.00
C GLY A 75 -2.47 26.97 -6.16
N THR A 76 -2.29 27.24 -4.86
CA THR A 76 -1.69 26.32 -3.87
C THR A 76 -2.71 25.49 -3.08
N GLN A 77 -3.99 25.54 -3.45
CA GLN A 77 -5.06 24.77 -2.80
C GLN A 77 -5.23 23.39 -3.43
N PHE A 78 -5.36 22.38 -2.58
CA PHE A 78 -5.56 20.98 -2.96
C PHE A 78 -6.75 20.40 -2.22
N ALA A 79 -7.58 19.63 -2.93
CA ALA A 79 -8.64 18.83 -2.34
C ALA A 79 -8.11 17.40 -2.13
N ALA A 80 -8.09 16.94 -0.87
CA ALA A 80 -7.69 15.58 -0.54
C ALA A 80 -8.84 14.60 -0.78
N SER A 81 -8.61 13.57 -1.59
CA SER A 81 -9.56 12.47 -1.78
C SER A 81 -9.28 11.31 -0.83
N ARG A 82 -8.02 11.13 -0.42
CA ARG A 82 -7.61 10.10 0.55
C ARG A 82 -6.43 10.58 1.38
N VAL A 83 -6.52 10.37 2.69
CA VAL A 83 -5.42 10.57 3.64
C VAL A 83 -5.09 9.23 4.26
N VAL A 84 -3.84 8.81 4.13
CA VAL A 84 -3.28 7.63 4.80
C VAL A 84 -2.38 8.12 5.91
N VAL A 85 -2.60 7.62 7.13
CA VAL A 85 -1.89 8.05 8.33
C VAL A 85 -1.03 6.92 8.85
N GLU A 86 0.13 7.27 9.38
CA GLU A 86 0.95 6.36 10.17
C GLU A 86 0.13 5.72 11.30
N LYS A 87 0.29 4.40 11.47
CA LYS A 87 -0.30 3.66 12.59
C LYS A 87 0.78 2.82 13.26
N ASP A 88 0.86 2.90 14.58
CA ASP A 88 1.79 2.11 15.40
C ASP A 88 3.26 2.21 14.94
N GLY A 89 3.67 3.40 14.49
CA GLY A 89 5.03 3.67 14.01
C GLY A 89 5.31 3.19 12.57
N VAL A 90 4.34 2.59 11.91
CA VAL A 90 4.43 2.19 10.49
C VAL A 90 4.09 3.38 9.61
N ALA A 91 5.10 3.92 8.93
CA ALA A 91 4.91 5.00 7.96
C ALA A 91 4.06 4.50 6.76
N PRO A 92 3.21 5.36 6.17
CA PRO A 92 2.48 5.02 4.95
C PRO A 92 3.43 4.53 3.84
N PRO A 93 3.11 3.42 3.14
CA PRO A 93 4.01 2.77 2.17
C PRO A 93 4.00 3.41 0.77
N MET A 94 3.49 4.64 0.63
CA MET A 94 3.42 5.38 -0.64
C MET A 94 4.17 6.70 -0.55
#